data_AF-A0A3D1TV13-F1
#
_entry.id   AF-A0A3D1TV13-F1
#
_cell.length_a   1.000
_cell.length_b   1.000
_cell.length_c   1.000
_cell.angle_alpha   90.00
_cell.angle_beta   90.00
_cell.angle_gamma   90.00
#
_symmetry.space_group_name_H-M   'P 1'
#
loop_
_entity.id
_entity.type
_entity.pdbx_description
1 polymer ?
#
loop_
_entity_poly.entity_id
_entity_poly.type
_entity_poly.pdbx_seq_one_letter_code
_entity_poly.pdbx_strand_id
1 'polypeptide(L)'
;MSACRSPALTAETLLTQPGTQATAYGSVYCAFHAETAHTTGHGVRYAFVPHVPDQGAGCGEDTVNPDNAFGSGYLDGYSIVAGHEYAEAVTDPDNFNGTQDGWNDPTTSENGDKCAWMGLQNIPLGKYQYAIQPMWSNEANGGQGACAVTR
;
A
#
# COMPACT_ATOMS: atom_id res chain seq x y z
N MET A 1 -2.07 15.89 -12.68
CA MET A 1 -2.26 15.71 -11.22
C MET A 1 -2.05 17.06 -10.57
N SER A 2 -3.10 17.68 -10.01
CA SER A 2 -2.95 18.91 -9.23
C SER A 2 -2.81 18.52 -7.77
N ALA A 3 -1.69 18.93 -7.14
CA ALA A 3 -1.38 18.60 -5.76
C ALA A 3 -2.18 19.50 -4.79
N CYS A 4 -3.03 18.90 -3.95
CA CYS A 4 -3.47 19.56 -2.73
C CYS A 4 -2.27 19.61 -1.77
N ARG A 5 -1.89 20.82 -1.35
CA ARG A 5 -0.71 21.07 -0.50
C ARG A 5 -1.12 20.84 0.96
N SER A 6 -0.86 19.66 1.52
CA SER A 6 -1.04 19.40 2.96
C SER A 6 0.27 19.67 3.73
N PRO A 7 0.26 20.49 4.81
CA PRO A 7 1.42 20.72 5.65
C PRO A 7 1.68 19.49 6.53
N ALA A 8 2.92 19.01 6.57
CA ALA A 8 3.42 17.90 7.40
C ALA A 8 2.56 16.60 7.33
N LEU A 9 2.82 15.77 6.32
CA LEU A 9 2.25 14.44 6.15
C LEU A 9 2.78 13.50 7.24
N THR A 10 2.00 13.27 8.30
CA THR A 10 2.16 12.07 9.14
C THR A 10 1.18 11.02 8.64
N ALA A 11 1.69 10.00 7.94
CA ALA A 11 0.97 8.77 7.67
C ALA A 11 1.51 7.69 8.60
N GLU A 12 0.62 7.08 9.39
CA GLU A 12 0.96 6.04 10.35
C GLU A 12 0.77 4.65 9.73
N THR A 13 1.44 3.63 10.28
CA THR A 13 1.18 2.23 9.92
C THR A 13 0.73 1.48 11.16
N LEU A 14 -0.51 0.98 11.13
CA LEU A 14 -1.12 0.22 12.21
C LEU A 14 -0.97 -1.28 11.91
N LEU A 15 -0.01 -1.90 12.58
CA LEU A 15 0.19 -3.36 12.55
C LEU A 15 -0.64 -4.01 13.65
N THR A 16 -1.31 -5.10 13.34
CA THR A 16 -2.12 -5.84 14.33
C THR A 16 -1.65 -7.28 14.52
N GLN A 17 -2.04 -7.85 15.66
CA GLN A 17 -1.77 -9.24 16.00
C GLN A 17 -2.59 -10.21 15.15
N PRO A 18 -2.16 -11.49 15.05
CA PRO A 18 -2.95 -12.55 14.39
C PRO A 18 -4.40 -12.62 14.86
N GLY A 19 -5.30 -13.01 13.95
CA GLY A 19 -6.74 -13.08 14.16
C GLY A 19 -7.49 -11.76 13.94
N THR A 20 -6.79 -10.69 13.57
CA THR A 20 -7.40 -9.39 13.25
C THR A 20 -7.59 -9.25 11.74
N GLN A 21 -8.82 -9.02 11.28
CA GLN A 21 -9.12 -8.83 9.85
C GLN A 21 -9.17 -7.34 9.50
N ALA A 22 -8.71 -7.01 8.29
CA ALA A 22 -8.86 -5.67 7.73
C ALA A 22 -10.23 -5.54 7.06
N THR A 23 -11.26 -5.29 7.89
CA THR A 23 -12.63 -5.08 7.42
C THR A 23 -12.90 -3.59 7.25
N ALA A 24 -13.25 -3.18 6.03
CA ALA A 24 -13.68 -1.81 5.72
C ALA A 24 -14.79 -1.85 4.66
N TYR A 25 -15.72 -0.90 4.71
CA TYR A 25 -16.79 -0.74 3.70
C TYR A 25 -17.60 -2.02 3.36
N GLY A 26 -17.72 -2.95 4.30
CA GLY A 26 -18.44 -4.22 4.11
C GLY A 26 -17.62 -5.36 3.46
N SER A 27 -16.34 -5.14 3.22
CA SER A 27 -15.41 -6.11 2.61
C SER A 27 -14.23 -6.42 3.53
N VAL A 28 -13.57 -7.55 3.28
CA VAL A 28 -12.30 -7.91 3.90
C VAL A 28 -11.19 -7.72 2.86
N TYR A 29 -10.15 -6.98 3.22
CA TYR A 29 -9.01 -6.68 2.37
C TYR A 29 -7.73 -7.27 2.95
N CYS A 30 -6.68 -7.34 2.12
CA CYS A 30 -5.34 -7.70 2.58
C CYS A 30 -4.76 -6.64 3.54
N ALA A 31 -5.06 -5.38 3.25
CA ALA A 31 -4.82 -4.19 4.06
C ALA A 31 -5.73 -3.08 3.51
N PHE A 32 -5.75 -1.91 4.15
CA PHE A 32 -6.38 -0.71 3.59
C PHE A 32 -5.72 0.53 4.18
N HIS A 33 -5.81 1.67 3.53
CA HIS A 33 -5.55 2.97 4.15
C HIS A 33 -6.84 3.76 4.39
N ALA A 34 -6.80 4.66 5.36
CA ALA A 34 -7.90 5.55 5.70
C ALA A 34 -7.41 6.78 6.48
N GLU A 35 -8.32 7.73 6.69
CA GLU A 35 -8.11 8.88 7.57
C GLU A 35 -9.11 8.86 8.75
N THR A 36 -8.66 9.30 9.92
CA THR A 36 -9.53 9.58 11.06
C THR A 36 -9.37 11.02 11.54
N ALA A 37 -10.45 11.64 11.99
CA ALA A 37 -10.41 13.02 12.48
C ALA A 37 -9.71 13.12 13.84
N HIS A 38 -8.77 14.07 13.98
CA HIS A 38 -8.23 14.46 15.28
C HIS A 38 -8.97 15.69 15.83
N THR A 39 -9.10 15.77 17.16
CA THR A 39 -9.79 16.87 17.85
C THR A 39 -9.18 18.25 17.63
N THR A 40 -7.93 18.31 17.16
CA THR A 40 -7.23 19.58 16.85
C THR A 40 -7.38 20.03 15.40
N GLY A 41 -8.20 19.36 14.58
CA GLY A 41 -8.51 19.78 13.20
C GLY A 41 -7.54 19.31 12.12
N HIS A 42 -6.60 18.42 12.43
CA HIS A 42 -5.77 17.72 11.43
C HIS A 42 -6.08 16.22 11.51
N GLY A 43 -6.60 15.60 10.45
CA GLY A 43 -6.83 14.16 10.47
C GLY A 43 -5.50 13.38 10.51
N VAL A 44 -5.58 12.15 11.04
CA VAL A 44 -4.48 11.18 11.05
C VAL A 44 -4.75 10.19 9.94
N ARG A 45 -3.83 10.14 8.98
CA ARG A 45 -3.82 9.16 7.90
C ARG A 45 -3.10 7.92 8.34
N TYR A 46 -3.60 6.76 7.96
CA TYR A 46 -2.97 5.51 8.34
C TYR A 46 -3.17 4.42 7.30
N ALA A 47 -2.16 3.56 7.18
CA ALA A 47 -2.29 2.24 6.59
C ALA A 47 -2.61 1.23 7.71
N PHE A 48 -3.73 0.53 7.60
CA PHE A 48 -4.09 -0.58 8.46
C PHE A 48 -3.60 -1.89 7.83
N VAL A 49 -2.62 -2.51 8.46
CA VAL A 49 -1.99 -3.74 7.98
C VAL A 49 -2.28 -4.84 9.01
N PRO A 50 -3.22 -5.76 8.72
CA PRO A 50 -3.53 -6.87 9.61
C PRO A 50 -2.34 -7.84 9.70
N HIS A 51 -2.50 -8.93 10.44
CA HIS A 51 -1.57 -10.04 10.28
C HIS A 51 -1.78 -10.71 8.91
N VAL A 52 -1.14 -10.17 7.87
CA VAL A 52 -1.34 -10.54 6.46
C VAL A 52 -1.28 -12.06 6.20
N PRO A 53 -0.38 -12.84 6.84
CA PRO A 53 -0.33 -14.28 6.64
C PRO A 53 -1.61 -15.04 7.05
N ASP A 54 -2.49 -14.46 7.87
CA ASP A 54 -3.80 -15.07 8.16
C ASP A 54 -4.68 -15.19 6.91
N GLN A 55 -4.39 -14.43 5.86
CA GLN A 55 -5.11 -14.43 4.58
C GLN A 55 -4.41 -15.27 3.49
N GLY A 56 -3.22 -15.78 3.82
CA GLY A 56 -2.39 -16.65 3.00
C GLY A 56 -2.11 -16.17 1.58
N ALA A 57 -2.01 -17.10 0.62
CA ALA A 57 -1.67 -16.83 -0.79
C ALA A 57 -2.59 -15.81 -1.48
N GLY A 58 -3.83 -15.64 -1.01
CA GLY A 58 -4.74 -14.60 -1.51
C GLY A 58 -4.24 -13.17 -1.28
N CYS A 59 -3.31 -13.00 -0.34
CA CYS A 59 -2.68 -11.73 0.00
C CYS A 59 -1.17 -11.76 -0.13
N GLY A 60 -0.65 -12.56 -1.06
CA GLY A 60 0.74 -12.44 -1.50
C GLY A 60 1.73 -13.35 -0.81
N GLU A 61 1.29 -14.23 0.10
CA GLU A 61 2.14 -15.31 0.66
C GLU A 61 2.83 -16.08 -0.48
N ASP A 62 4.14 -16.21 -0.36
CA ASP A 62 5.03 -16.98 -1.25
C ASP A 62 5.05 -16.53 -2.73
N THR A 63 4.51 -15.36 -3.05
CA THR A 63 4.34 -14.92 -4.45
C THR A 63 5.64 -14.49 -5.14
N VAL A 64 6.62 -13.97 -4.40
CA VAL A 64 7.92 -13.51 -4.92
C VAL A 64 9.03 -14.49 -4.55
N ASN A 65 8.93 -15.10 -3.36
CA ASN A 65 9.98 -15.86 -2.72
C ASN A 65 9.59 -17.31 -2.35
N PRO A 66 8.99 -18.11 -3.26
CA PRO A 66 8.39 -19.40 -2.91
C PRO A 66 9.36 -20.43 -2.30
N ASP A 67 10.66 -20.35 -2.62
CA ASP A 67 11.63 -21.42 -2.36
C ASP A 67 12.90 -20.98 -1.59
N ASN A 68 12.89 -19.84 -0.88
CA ASN A 68 14.11 -19.33 -0.23
C ASN A 68 14.28 -19.71 1.26
N ALA A 69 15.54 -19.76 1.72
CA ALA A 69 15.94 -20.29 3.03
C ALA A 69 15.56 -19.41 4.25
N PHE A 70 14.87 -18.29 4.07
CA PHE A 70 14.47 -17.35 5.13
C PHE A 70 12.96 -17.38 5.40
N GLY A 71 12.32 -18.54 5.23
CA GLY A 71 10.89 -18.75 5.53
C GLY A 71 9.96 -18.77 4.31
N SER A 72 10.47 -19.11 3.11
CA SER A 72 9.67 -19.41 1.92
C SER A 72 8.74 -18.30 1.40
N GLY A 73 9.00 -17.02 1.67
CA GLY A 73 8.13 -15.95 1.17
C GLY A 73 6.83 -15.78 1.96
N TYR A 74 6.73 -16.42 3.13
CA TYR A 74 5.58 -16.35 4.03
C TYR A 74 5.16 -14.92 4.37
N LEU A 75 6.14 -14.00 4.38
CA LEU A 75 5.94 -12.58 4.67
C LEU A 75 5.95 -11.68 3.42
N ASP A 76 5.95 -12.24 2.20
CA ASP A 76 5.95 -11.45 0.96
C ASP A 76 4.76 -10.49 0.93
N GLY A 77 3.58 -11.01 1.31
CA GLY A 77 2.36 -10.25 1.42
C GLY A 77 2.50 -9.00 2.29
N TYR A 78 3.23 -9.06 3.41
CA TYR A 78 3.38 -7.93 4.32
C TYR A 78 4.01 -6.72 3.63
N SER A 79 5.17 -6.89 3.00
CA SER A 79 5.87 -5.77 2.38
C SER A 79 5.19 -5.32 1.08
N ILE A 80 4.51 -6.23 0.36
CA ILE A 80 3.70 -5.87 -0.82
C ILE A 80 2.55 -4.96 -0.42
N VAL A 81 1.67 -5.41 0.48
CA VAL A 81 0.44 -4.67 0.81
C VAL A 81 0.72 -3.49 1.72
N ALA A 82 1.67 -3.58 2.66
CA ALA A 82 2.05 -2.41 3.47
C ALA A 82 2.67 -1.30 2.61
N GLY A 83 3.46 -1.66 1.60
CA GLY A 83 4.02 -0.69 0.65
C GLY A 83 2.95 0.00 -0.18
N HIS A 84 1.98 -0.77 -0.68
CA HIS A 84 0.79 -0.26 -1.38
C HIS A 84 0.04 0.76 -0.51
N GLU A 85 -0.45 0.33 0.66
CA GLU A 85 -1.32 1.15 1.50
C GLU A 85 -0.59 2.36 2.09
N TYR A 86 0.68 2.22 2.48
CA TYR A 86 1.42 3.35 3.02
C TYR A 86 1.65 4.42 1.95
N ALA A 87 1.98 4.01 0.73
CA ALA A 87 2.18 4.95 -0.36
C ALA A 87 0.88 5.70 -0.67
N GLU A 88 -0.25 5.02 -0.67
CA GLU A 88 -1.55 5.64 -0.89
C GLU A 88 -2.00 6.52 0.28
N ALA A 89 -1.77 6.12 1.54
CA ALA A 89 -2.00 7.00 2.70
C ALA A 89 -1.22 8.32 2.61
N VAL A 90 -0.07 8.33 1.91
CA VAL A 90 0.74 9.53 1.66
C VAL A 90 0.24 10.32 0.45
N THR A 91 -0.19 9.65 -0.63
CA THR A 91 -0.57 10.32 -1.90
C THR A 91 -2.05 10.64 -2.07
N ASP A 92 -2.93 9.89 -1.42
CA ASP A 92 -4.37 10.15 -1.29
C ASP A 92 -4.70 10.43 0.19
N PRO A 93 -4.43 11.67 0.66
CA PRO A 93 -4.51 11.98 2.07
C PRO A 93 -5.93 11.99 2.69
N ASP A 94 -7.00 11.94 1.91
CA ASP A 94 -8.31 12.40 2.39
C ASP A 94 -9.45 11.36 2.10
N ASN A 95 -9.11 10.05 2.06
CA ASN A 95 -10.09 8.95 1.94
C ASN A 95 -10.96 8.80 3.21
N PHE A 96 -11.94 9.69 3.38
CA PHE A 96 -12.88 9.68 4.48
C PHE A 96 -14.20 9.01 4.08
N ASN A 97 -14.57 7.96 4.80
CA ASN A 97 -15.87 7.28 4.65
C ASN A 97 -16.15 6.81 3.21
N GLY A 98 -15.11 6.35 2.50
CA GLY A 98 -15.20 5.82 1.14
C GLY A 98 -15.34 6.90 0.06
N THR A 99 -15.17 8.17 0.42
CA THR A 99 -15.06 9.25 -0.56
C THR A 99 -13.59 9.43 -0.90
N GLN A 100 -13.20 8.95 -2.07
CA GLN A 100 -11.86 9.17 -2.61
C GLN A 100 -11.76 10.58 -3.22
N ASP A 101 -10.99 11.47 -2.59
CA ASP A 101 -10.80 12.86 -3.04
C ASP A 101 -9.32 13.26 -3.19
N GLY A 102 -8.38 12.32 -3.05
CA GLY A 102 -6.97 12.53 -3.34
C GLY A 102 -6.59 12.25 -4.80
N TRP A 103 -5.37 11.73 -4.99
CA TRP A 103 -4.70 11.74 -6.30
C TRP A 103 -5.04 10.52 -7.13
N ASN A 104 -6.23 10.56 -7.71
CA ASN A 104 -6.76 9.48 -8.52
C ASN A 104 -6.65 9.77 -10.01
N ASP A 105 -6.60 8.71 -10.81
CA ASP A 105 -6.72 8.84 -12.25
C ASP A 105 -8.19 9.04 -12.69
N PRO A 106 -8.45 9.30 -13.99
CA PRO A 106 -9.82 9.54 -14.47
C PRO A 106 -10.78 8.34 -14.30
N THR A 107 -10.26 7.15 -13.99
CA THR A 107 -11.02 5.93 -13.69
C THR A 107 -11.04 5.60 -12.20
N THR A 108 -10.68 6.57 -11.35
CA THR A 108 -10.63 6.49 -9.89
C THR A 108 -9.61 5.50 -9.32
N SER A 109 -8.58 5.12 -10.09
CA SER A 109 -7.50 4.30 -9.55
C SER A 109 -6.48 5.16 -8.80
N GLU A 110 -6.17 4.73 -7.58
CA GLU A 110 -5.11 5.26 -6.73
C GLU A 110 -3.72 4.84 -7.26
N ASN A 111 -2.65 5.43 -6.69
CA ASN A 111 -1.29 5.26 -7.19
C ASN A 111 -0.81 3.79 -7.12
N GLY A 112 -1.13 3.08 -6.02
CA GLY A 112 -0.77 1.69 -5.79
C GLY A 112 -1.69 0.74 -6.55
N ASP A 113 -2.99 1.05 -6.60
CA ASP A 113 -4.01 0.33 -7.35
C ASP A 113 -3.67 0.12 -8.83
N LYS A 114 -3.15 1.16 -9.49
CA LYS A 114 -2.72 1.06 -10.90
C LYS A 114 -1.64 0.01 -11.14
N CYS A 115 -0.98 -0.43 -10.09
CA CYS A 115 0.11 -1.41 -10.10
C CYS A 115 -0.17 -2.64 -9.23
N ALA A 116 -1.41 -2.78 -8.74
CA ALA A 116 -1.83 -3.87 -7.86
C ALA A 116 -1.45 -5.22 -8.45
N TRP A 117 -0.63 -5.97 -7.71
CA TRP A 117 -0.19 -7.34 -8.06
C TRP A 117 0.60 -7.46 -9.39
N MET A 118 1.09 -6.36 -9.95
CA MET A 118 1.87 -6.37 -11.20
C MET A 118 3.35 -6.15 -10.96
N GLY A 119 4.22 -6.87 -11.67
CA GLY A 119 5.67 -6.63 -11.61
C GLY A 119 6.28 -6.83 -10.22
N LEU A 120 5.67 -7.73 -9.42
CA LEU A 120 6.13 -8.07 -8.07
C LEU A 120 7.58 -8.55 -8.11
N GLN A 121 8.40 -8.02 -7.22
CA GLN A 121 9.82 -8.35 -7.17
C GLN A 121 10.42 -8.02 -5.82
N ASN A 122 11.59 -8.59 -5.55
CA ASN A 122 12.39 -8.13 -4.43
C ASN A 122 13.12 -6.83 -4.78
N ILE A 123 13.12 -5.89 -3.83
CA ILE A 123 14.07 -4.78 -3.83
C ILE A 123 15.01 -4.86 -2.61
N PRO A 124 16.28 -4.44 -2.77
CA PRO A 124 17.20 -4.33 -1.65
C PRO A 124 16.90 -3.07 -0.84
N LEU A 125 16.64 -3.23 0.46
CA LEU A 125 16.66 -2.13 1.43
C LEU A 125 17.73 -2.42 2.49
N GLY A 126 18.89 -1.77 2.32
CA GLY A 126 20.08 -2.07 3.11
C GLY A 126 20.60 -3.48 2.81
N LYS A 127 20.67 -4.34 3.83
CA LYS A 127 21.15 -5.73 3.71
C LYS A 127 20.02 -6.75 3.49
N TYR A 128 18.77 -6.31 3.48
CA TYR A 128 17.59 -7.17 3.39
C TYR A 128 16.90 -7.00 2.03
N GLN A 129 16.20 -8.05 1.62
CA GLN A 129 15.37 -8.07 0.42
C GLN A 129 13.91 -8.06 0.85
N TYR A 130 13.10 -7.24 0.20
CA TYR A 130 11.67 -7.13 0.48
C TYR A 130 10.89 -7.33 -0.81
N ALA A 131 9.92 -8.25 -0.77
CA ALA A 131 8.95 -8.41 -1.86
C ALA A 131 8.05 -7.17 -1.88
N ILE A 132 7.96 -6.50 -3.03
CA ILE A 132 7.12 -5.32 -3.18
C ILE A 132 6.31 -5.41 -4.46
N GLN A 133 5.24 -4.62 -4.51
CA GLN A 133 4.72 -4.14 -5.79
C GLN A 133 5.37 -2.79 -6.15
N PRO A 134 5.57 -2.51 -7.44
CA PRO A 134 5.88 -1.16 -7.93
C PRO A 134 4.73 -0.17 -7.70
N MET A 135 5.03 1.11 -7.81
CA MET A 135 4.04 2.20 -7.79
C MET A 135 3.92 2.82 -9.19
N TRP A 136 2.80 3.44 -9.50
CA TRP A 136 2.67 4.18 -10.75
C TRP A 136 3.58 5.41 -10.76
N SER A 137 4.29 5.62 -11.87
CA SER A 137 5.11 6.81 -12.08
C SER A 137 4.86 7.36 -13.48
N ASN A 138 4.42 8.61 -13.59
CA ASN A 138 4.26 9.28 -14.88
C ASN A 138 5.59 9.45 -15.63
N GLU A 139 6.70 9.53 -14.90
CA GLU A 139 8.04 9.69 -15.47
C GLU A 139 8.58 8.39 -16.07
N ALA A 140 8.06 7.25 -15.61
CA ALA A 140 8.48 5.94 -16.11
C ALA A 140 8.13 5.77 -17.61
N ASN A 141 8.84 4.85 -18.27
CA ASN A 141 8.70 4.58 -19.70
C ASN A 141 8.86 5.85 -20.57
N GLY A 142 9.80 6.72 -20.21
CA GLY A 142 10.09 7.96 -20.94
C GLY A 142 8.96 8.99 -20.88
N GLY A 143 8.28 9.11 -19.72
CA GLY A 143 7.19 10.06 -19.52
C GLY A 143 5.80 9.57 -19.95
N GLN A 144 5.68 8.31 -20.38
CA GLN A 144 4.40 7.72 -20.80
C GLN A 144 3.60 7.12 -19.63
N GLY A 145 4.24 6.94 -18.48
CA GLY A 145 3.64 6.30 -17.33
C GLY A 145 3.84 4.78 -17.34
N ALA A 146 4.30 4.24 -16.21
CA ALA A 146 4.36 2.80 -15.97
C ALA A 146 4.51 2.51 -14.48
N CYS A 147 4.30 1.24 -14.12
CA CYS A 147 4.66 0.72 -12.81
C CYS A 147 6.18 0.64 -12.68
N ALA A 148 6.73 1.31 -11.66
CA ALA A 148 8.16 1.36 -11.42
C ALA A 148 8.49 1.20 -9.93
N VAL A 149 9.61 0.52 -9.66
CA VAL A 149 10.18 0.36 -8.31
C VAL A 149 11.21 1.44 -7.98
N THR A 150 11.69 2.16 -8.99
CA THR A 150 12.60 3.31 -8.90
C THR A 150 12.19 4.37 -9.91
N ARG A 151 12.61 5.60 -9.68
CA ARG A 151 12.44 6.70 -10.63
C ARG A 151 13.46 6.61 -11.75
#